data_AF-A0AAD4T5U4-F1
#
_entry.id   AF-A0AAD4T5U4-F1
#
_cell.length_a   1.000
_cell.length_b   1.000
_cell.length_c   1.000
_cell.angle_alpha   90.00
_cell.angle_beta   90.00
_cell.angle_gamma   90.00
#
_symmetry.space_group_name_H-M   'P 1'
#
loop_
_entity.id
_entity.type
_entity.pdbx_description
1 polymer ?
#
loop_
_entity_poly.entity_id
_entity_poly.type
_entity_poly.pdbx_seq_one_letter_code
_entity_poly.pdbx_strand_id
1 'polypeptide(L)' 'MGLTGIYNIPLSDDVGISIVKDAFSKGITFFDSADVYGPHTNEVLLGKALKQLPREQI' A
#
# COMPACT_ATOMS: atom_id res chain seq x y z
N MET A 1 -3.05 -5.28 4.30
CA MET A 1 -1.56 -5.28 4.36
C MET A 1 -1.06 -4.20 5.31
N GLY A 2 -0.05 -4.47 6.14
CA GLY A 2 0.61 -3.45 6.99
C GLY A 2 2.02 -3.11 6.49
N LEU A 3 2.13 -2.02 5.72
CA LEU A 3 3.38 -1.55 5.12
C LEU A 3 4.10 -0.50 5.99
N THR A 4 3.37 0.18 6.88
CA THR A 4 3.90 1.27 7.71
C THR A 4 3.97 0.93 9.20
N GLY A 5 3.80 -0.33 9.60
CA GLY A 5 4.06 -0.79 10.97
C GLY A 5 2.93 -1.57 11.64
N ILE A 6 3.04 -1.72 12.97
CA ILE A 6 2.38 -2.63 13.93
C ILE A 6 3.08 -3.98 14.11
N TYR A 7 3.34 -4.71 13.03
CA TYR A 7 3.96 -6.04 13.12
C TYR A 7 5.39 -6.10 12.52
N ASN A 8 5.85 -4.99 11.95
CA ASN A 8 7.14 -4.88 11.25
C ASN A 8 7.76 -3.49 11.41
N ILE A 9 9.03 -3.38 10.99
CA ILE A 9 9.68 -2.07 10.81
C ILE A 9 8.97 -1.37 9.64
N PRO A 10 8.49 -0.12 9.83
CA PRO A 10 7.85 0.65 8.77
C PRO A 10 8.76 0.78 7.55
N LEU A 11 8.19 0.58 6.36
CA LEU A 11 8.90 0.82 5.11
C LEU A 11 8.96 2.33 4.81
N SER A 12 9.94 2.74 4.01
CA SER A 12 9.88 4.05 3.38
C SER A 12 8.74 4.09 2.36
N ASP A 13 8.20 5.28 2.11
CA ASP A 13 7.15 5.51 1.11
C ASP A 13 7.53 4.93 -0.27
N ASP A 14 8.75 5.18 -0.73
CA ASP A 14 9.22 4.72 -2.04
C ASP A 14 9.18 3.20 -2.17
N VAL A 15 9.63 2.49 -1.13
CA VAL A 15 9.62 1.02 -1.10
C VAL A 15 8.18 0.50 -1.04
N GLY A 16 7.34 1.09 -0.19
CA GLY A 16 5.93 0.69 -0.09
C GLY A 16 5.16 0.89 -1.41
N ILE A 17 5.37 2.03 -2.07
CA ILE A 17 4.77 2.33 -3.37
C ILE A 17 5.27 1.33 -4.44
N SER A 18 6.57 1.03 -4.45
CA SER A 18 7.15 0.05 -5.38
C SER A 18 6.52 -1.33 -5.22
N ILE A 19 6.26 -1.78 -3.98
CA ILE A 19 5.64 -3.08 -3.71
C ILE A 19 4.21 -3.13 -4.24
N VAL A 20 3.41 -2.08 -4.00
CA VAL A 20 2.01 -2.02 -4.49
C VAL A 20 1.98 -2.05 -6.02
N LYS A 21 2.88 -1.33 -6.69
CA LYS A 21 2.99 -1.34 -8.17
C LYS A 21 3.40 -2.72 -8.71
N ASP A 22 4.35 -3.38 -8.07
CA ASP A 22 4.80 -4.73 -8.47
C ASP A 22 3.69 -5.78 -8.25
N ALA A 23 2.93 -5.67 -7.15
CA ALA A 23 1.76 -6.51 -6.93
C ALA A 23 0.71 -6.32 -8.05
N PHE A 24 0.42 -5.07 -8.41
CA PHE A 24 -0.51 -4.76 -9.50
C PHE A 24 -0.02 -5.28 -10.86
N SER A 25 1.28 -5.12 -11.18
CA SER A 25 1.85 -5.64 -12.44
C SER A 25 1.78 -7.16 -12.55
N LYS A 26 1.70 -7.86 -11.41
CA LYS A 26 1.50 -9.31 -11.30
C LYS A 26 0.02 -9.73 -11.29
N GLY A 27 -0.90 -8.80 -11.54
CA GLY A 27 -2.34 -9.06 -11.61
C GLY A 27 -3.07 -9.05 -10.26
N ILE A 28 -2.43 -8.61 -9.18
CA ILE A 28 -3.10 -8.41 -7.89
C ILE A 28 -3.85 -7.09 -7.94
N THR A 29 -5.18 -7.16 -7.94
CA THR A 29 -6.05 -5.98 -8.03
C THR A 29 -6.68 -5.60 -6.70
N PHE A 30 -6.67 -6.47 -5.69
CA PHE A 30 -7.27 -6.17 -4.40
C PHE A 30 -6.22 -5.80 -3.34
N PHE A 31 -6.33 -4.60 -2.76
CA PHE A 31 -5.47 -4.12 -1.67
C PHE A 31 -6.29 -3.83 -0.42
N ASP A 32 -6.14 -4.68 0.59
CA ASP A 32 -6.78 -4.53 1.89
C ASP A 32 -5.98 -3.59 2.83
N SER A 33 -6.69 -2.74 3.56
CA SER A 33 -6.12 -1.80 4.54
C SER A 33 -7.12 -1.51 5.66
N ALA A 34 -6.59 -1.05 6.80
CA ALA A 34 -7.34 -0.51 7.91
C ALA A 34 -6.50 0.54 8.64
N ASP A 35 -7.15 1.43 9.39
CA ASP A 35 -6.50 2.49 10.19
C ASP A 35 -5.43 1.95 11.15
N VAL A 36 -5.63 0.73 11.65
CA VAL A 36 -4.71 0.04 12.57
C VAL A 36 -3.47 -0.55 11.87
N TYR A 37 -3.37 -0.65 10.54
CA TYR A 37 -2.26 -1.34 9.84
C TYR A 37 -0.95 -0.53 9.72
N GLY A 38 -0.66 0.25 10.75
CA GLY A 38 0.28 1.35 10.75
C GLY A 38 -0.53 2.57 11.15
N PRO A 39 -0.66 2.87 12.46
CA PRO A 39 -1.66 3.79 13.00
C PRO A 39 -1.70 5.09 12.20
N HIS A 40 -2.82 5.32 11.51
CA HIS A 40 -3.08 6.48 10.65
C HIS A 40 -2.13 6.71 9.47
N THR A 41 -1.21 5.78 9.16
CA THR A 41 -0.16 5.96 8.15
C THR A 41 -0.30 5.02 6.96
N ASN A 42 -0.86 3.82 7.15
CA ASN A 42 -0.91 2.81 6.10
C ASN A 42 -1.85 3.19 4.95
N GLU A 43 -3.03 3.69 5.29
CA GLU A 43 -4.00 4.18 4.31
C GLU A 43 -3.45 5.37 3.52
N VAL A 44 -2.63 6.22 4.15
CA VAL A 44 -1.96 7.35 3.48
C VAL A 44 -0.92 6.85 2.48
N LEU A 45 -0.05 5.90 2.86
CA LEU A 45 0.91 5.31 1.95
C LEU A 45 0.21 4.59 0.79
N LEU A 46 -0.82 3.80 1.09
CA LEU A 46 -1.59 3.09 0.07
C LEU A 46 -2.27 4.09 -0.89
N GLY A 47 -2.84 5.18 -0.39
CA GLY A 47 -3.40 6.26 -1.22
C GLY A 47 -2.38 6.88 -2.16
N LYS A 48 -1.14 7.12 -1.71
CA LYS A 48 -0.03 7.62 -2.56
C LYS A 48 0.31 6.65 -3.68
N ALA A 49 0.27 5.34 -3.40
CA ALA A 49 0.53 4.31 -4.39
C ALA A 49 -0.62 4.18 -5.40
N LEU A 50 -1.87 4.08 -4.92
CA LEU A 50 -3.07 3.91 -5.75
C LEU A 50 -3.32 5.12 -6.67
N LYS A 51 -2.94 6.33 -6.27
CA LYS A 51 -2.98 7.52 -7.14
C LYS A 51 -2.14 7.38 -8.42
N GLN A 52 -1.21 6.43 -8.46
CA GLN A 52 -0.32 6.17 -9.59
C GLN A 52 -0.76 4.96 -10.43
N LEU A 53 -1.92 4.37 -10.13
CA LEU A 53 -2.48 3.21 -10.81
C LEU A 53 -3.91 3.53 -11.32
N PRO A 54 -4.40 2.82 -12.35
CA PRO A 54 -5.77 2.99 -12.83
C PRO A 54 -6.78 2.45 -11.81
N ARG A 55 -7.56 3.34 -11.17
CA ARG A 55 -8.46 2.99 -10.06
C ARG A 55 -9.53 1.98 -10.45
N GLU A 56 -9.95 1.99 -11.71
CA GLU A 56 -10.99 1.11 -12.26
C GLU A 56 -10.52 -0.35 -12.40
N GLN A 57 -9.21 -0.59 -12.28
CA GLN A 57 -8.61 -1.92 -12.35
C GLN A 57 -8.24 -2.46 -10.95
N ILE A 58 -8.68 -1.79 -9.88
CA ILE A 58 -8.36 -2.09 -8.47
C ILE A 58 -9.65 -2.25 -7.66
#